data_AF-A0A962DAH6-F1
#
_entry.id   AF-A0A962DAH6-F1
#
_cell.length_a   1.000
_cell.length_b   1.000
_cell.length_c   1.000
_cell.angle_alpha   90.00
_cell.angle_beta   90.00
_cell.angle_gamma   90.00
#
_symmetry.space_group_name_H-M   'P 1'
#
loop_
_entity.id
_entity.type
_entity.pdbx_description
1 polymer ?
#
loop_
_entity_poly.entity_id
_entity_poly.type
_entity_poly.pdbx_seq_one_letter_code
_entity_poly.pdbx_strand_id
1 'polypeptide(L)'
;LRGTTDQVLAVVQVARFESVQRDRPVTVTVLTPNAAQWCMGASEGNAACDCFETNAASANFCNVTTYPALNAASPLSPRAQAEQLLRGVQIVAGPAFGGANRFTINPKLGTLNDPAEFGSLTLRSPNADLAYRSRIDISPLARATACAPDSNSHSVGFTECPP
;
A
#
# COMPACT_ATOMS: atom_id res chain seq x y z
N LEU A 1 10.75 6.52 -5.60
CA LEU A 1 10.67 6.27 -4.15
C LEU A 1 9.72 7.26 -3.48
N ARG A 2 10.08 8.54 -3.30
CA ARG A 2 9.20 9.52 -2.63
C ARG A 2 7.78 9.57 -3.20
N GLY A 3 7.64 9.75 -4.51
CA GLY A 3 6.31 9.77 -5.13
C GLY A 3 5.53 8.46 -4.92
N THR A 4 6.21 7.32 -4.88
CA THR A 4 5.60 6.01 -4.56
C THR A 4 5.14 5.94 -3.11
N THR A 5 5.97 6.41 -2.18
CA THR A 5 5.63 6.53 -0.76
C THR A 5 4.39 7.41 -0.59
N ASP A 6 4.38 8.60 -1.21
CA ASP A 6 3.25 9.55 -1.11
C ASP A 6 1.95 8.93 -1.66
N GLN A 7 2.04 8.14 -2.73
CA GLN A 7 0.88 7.44 -3.29
C GLN A 7 0.37 6.32 -2.38
N VAL A 8 1.27 5.57 -1.73
CA VAL A 8 0.85 4.57 -0.72
C VAL A 8 0.16 5.26 0.45
N LEU A 9 0.70 6.37 0.95
CA LEU A 9 0.04 7.17 1.99
C LEU A 9 -1.35 7.63 1.53
N ALA A 10 -1.46 8.11 0.28
CA ALA A 10 -2.73 8.55 -0.29
C ALA A 10 -3.76 7.41 -0.37
N VAL A 11 -3.37 6.21 -0.80
CA VAL A 11 -4.26 5.03 -0.85
C VAL A 11 -4.88 4.74 0.51
N VAL A 12 -4.07 4.75 1.58
CA VAL A 12 -4.57 4.50 2.94
C VAL A 12 -5.52 5.60 3.40
N GLN A 13 -5.20 6.87 3.11
CA GLN A 13 -6.10 7.99 3.47
C GLN A 13 -7.42 7.94 2.70
N VAL A 14 -7.40 7.60 1.41
CA VAL A 14 -8.61 7.42 0.61
C VAL A 14 -9.44 6.26 1.16
N ALA A 15 -8.83 5.10 1.43
CA ALA A 15 -9.52 3.96 2.01
C ALA A 15 -10.19 4.30 3.35
N ARG A 16 -9.50 5.08 4.20
CA ARG A 16 -10.03 5.55 5.48
C ARG A 16 -11.21 6.51 5.30
N PHE A 17 -11.08 7.46 4.38
CA PHE A 17 -12.14 8.42 4.08
C PHE A 17 -13.39 7.70 3.54
N GLU A 18 -13.21 6.80 2.58
CA GLU A 18 -14.30 6.05 1.95
C GLU A 18 -15.00 5.12 2.94
N SER A 19 -14.26 4.53 3.90
CA SER A 19 -14.86 3.71 4.96
C SER A 19 -15.82 4.51 5.83
N VAL A 20 -15.39 5.69 6.27
CA VAL A 20 -16.22 6.58 7.10
C VAL A 20 -17.38 7.16 6.30
N GLN A 21 -17.12 7.60 5.06
CA GLN A 21 -18.13 8.23 4.20
C GLN A 21 -19.27 7.26 3.84
N ARG A 22 -18.94 6.00 3.53
CA ARG A 22 -19.93 5.00 3.12
C ARG A 22 -20.56 4.24 4.28
N ASP A 23 -20.12 4.50 5.52
CA ASP A 23 -20.45 3.72 6.71
C ASP A 23 -20.27 2.20 6.51
N ARG A 24 -19.18 1.84 5.82
CA ARG A 24 -18.84 0.44 5.49
C ARG A 24 -17.36 0.15 5.77
N PRO A 25 -17.02 -1.05 6.23
CA PRO A 25 -15.61 -1.42 6.35
C PRO A 25 -14.95 -1.38 4.99
N VAL A 26 -13.68 -0.97 4.96
CA VAL A 26 -12.84 -0.99 3.76
C VAL A 26 -11.57 -1.76 4.08
N THR A 27 -11.25 -2.75 3.26
CA THR A 27 -10.05 -3.57 3.42
C THR A 27 -9.00 -3.13 2.42
N VAL A 28 -7.82 -2.77 2.93
CA VAL A 28 -6.64 -2.47 2.11
C VAL A 28 -5.80 -3.73 2.01
N THR A 29 -5.43 -4.12 0.80
CA THR A 29 -4.62 -5.29 0.49
C THR A 29 -3.36 -4.86 -0.25
N VAL A 30 -2.23 -5.44 0.11
CA VAL A 30 -0.94 -5.30 -0.59
C VAL A 30 -0.58 -6.65 -1.18
N LEU A 31 -0.42 -6.72 -2.49
CA LEU A 31 0.03 -7.93 -3.18
C LEU A 31 1.46 -7.74 -3.65
N THR A 32 2.31 -8.70 -3.32
CA THR A 32 3.74 -8.72 -3.65
C THR A 32 4.14 -10.04 -4.28
N PRO A 33 3.71 -10.35 -5.53
CA PRO A 33 4.20 -11.51 -6.27
C PRO A 33 5.73 -11.65 -6.26
N ASN A 34 6.44 -10.52 -6.31
CA ASN A 34 7.85 -10.42 -5.99
C ASN A 34 8.18 -9.00 -5.50
N ALA A 35 9.45 -8.73 -5.21
CA ALA A 35 9.89 -7.44 -4.67
C ALA A 35 9.60 -6.26 -5.61
N ALA A 36 9.70 -6.43 -6.94
CA ALA A 36 9.54 -5.35 -7.92
C ALA A 36 8.11 -5.25 -8.48
N GLN A 37 7.36 -6.35 -8.44
CA GLN A 37 5.98 -6.44 -8.86
C GLN A 37 5.11 -6.46 -7.63
N TRP A 38 4.61 -5.29 -7.27
CA TRP A 38 3.68 -5.15 -6.17
C TRP A 38 2.59 -4.13 -6.49
N CYS A 39 1.49 -4.24 -5.77
CA CYS A 39 0.43 -3.25 -5.81
C CYS A 39 -0.24 -3.17 -4.44
N MET A 40 -0.97 -2.08 -4.24
CA MET A 40 -1.86 -1.87 -3.12
C MET A 40 -3.24 -1.53 -3.67
N GLY A 41 -4.28 -2.07 -3.08
CA GLY A 41 -5.64 -1.70 -3.44
C GLY A 41 -6.58 -1.80 -2.25
N ALA A 42 -7.73 -1.18 -2.37
CA ALA A 42 -8.76 -1.18 -1.36
C ALA A 42 -10.10 -1.56 -1.96
N SER A 43 -10.87 -2.33 -1.20
CA SER A 43 -12.24 -2.73 -1.53
C SER A 43 -13.17 -2.56 -0.34
N GLU A 44 -14.45 -2.32 -0.63
CA GLU A 44 -15.50 -2.38 0.39
C GLU A 44 -15.61 -3.77 1.02
N GLY A 45 -16.00 -3.82 2.28
CA GLY A 45 -16.16 -5.04 3.04
C GLY A 45 -14.87 -5.49 3.73
N ASN A 46 -14.92 -6.74 4.21
CA ASN A 46 -13.80 -7.40 4.90
C ASN A 46 -12.99 -8.31 3.97
N ALA A 47 -13.37 -8.37 2.69
CA ALA A 47 -12.70 -9.21 1.70
C ALA A 47 -11.47 -8.49 1.15
N ALA A 48 -10.39 -9.25 0.93
CA ALA A 48 -9.24 -8.77 0.18
C ALA A 48 -9.58 -8.68 -1.31
N CYS A 49 -9.01 -7.69 -2.00
CA CYS A 49 -9.10 -7.54 -3.44
C CYS A 49 -7.75 -7.85 -4.11
N ASP A 50 -7.79 -8.16 -5.39
CA ASP A 50 -6.60 -8.29 -6.24
C ASP A 50 -6.35 -6.95 -6.95
N CYS A 51 -5.32 -6.23 -6.52
CA CYS A 51 -4.95 -4.95 -7.14
C CYS A 51 -4.30 -5.10 -8.53
N PHE A 52 -4.07 -6.33 -9.02
CA PHE A 52 -3.74 -6.62 -10.42
C PHE A 52 -4.97 -6.95 -11.27
N GLU A 53 -6.15 -7.14 -10.67
CA GLU A 53 -7.39 -7.29 -11.40
C GLU A 53 -7.81 -5.94 -11.99
N THR A 54 -8.03 -5.93 -13.31
CA THR A 54 -8.40 -4.71 -14.05
C THR A 54 -9.84 -4.74 -14.55
N ASN A 55 -10.50 -5.90 -14.48
CA ASN A 55 -11.91 -6.03 -14.81
C ASN A 55 -12.78 -5.54 -13.64
N ALA A 56 -13.41 -4.38 -13.81
CA ALA A 56 -14.30 -3.78 -12.81
C ALA A 56 -15.54 -4.65 -12.45
N ALA A 57 -15.89 -5.65 -13.27
CA ALA A 57 -16.97 -6.59 -12.99
C ALA A 57 -16.52 -7.82 -12.18
N SER A 58 -15.22 -7.98 -11.93
CA SER A 58 -14.67 -9.08 -11.15
C SER A 58 -14.97 -8.89 -9.66
N ALA A 59 -15.32 -9.97 -8.96
CA ALA A 59 -15.54 -9.93 -7.51
C ALA A 59 -14.25 -9.58 -6.72
N ASN A 60 -13.09 -9.78 -7.33
CA ASN A 60 -11.79 -9.47 -6.72
C ASN A 60 -11.30 -8.06 -7.08
N PHE A 61 -12.08 -7.25 -7.81
CA PHE A 61 -11.67 -5.90 -8.19
C PHE A 61 -11.63 -4.96 -6.98
N CYS A 62 -10.54 -4.20 -6.87
CA CYS A 62 -10.41 -3.17 -5.83
C CYS A 62 -11.24 -1.93 -6.19
N ASN A 63 -12.48 -1.89 -5.70
CA ASN A 63 -13.49 -0.90 -6.08
C ASN A 63 -13.40 0.46 -5.35
N VAL A 64 -12.47 0.62 -4.40
CA VAL A 64 -12.28 1.89 -3.67
C VAL A 64 -11.11 2.67 -4.23
N THR A 65 -9.92 2.08 -4.26
CA THR A 65 -8.71 2.71 -4.82
C THR A 65 -7.65 1.67 -5.14
N THR A 66 -6.73 1.99 -6.05
CA THR A 66 -5.60 1.13 -6.42
C THR A 66 -4.36 1.96 -6.69
N TYR A 67 -3.20 1.37 -6.39
CA TYR A 67 -1.90 1.89 -6.77
C TYR A 67 -0.93 0.72 -7.08
N PRO A 68 -0.17 0.78 -8.19
CA PRO A 68 -0.27 1.78 -9.25
C PRO A 68 -1.60 1.67 -10.02
N ALA A 69 -2.02 2.77 -10.67
CA ALA A 69 -3.24 2.77 -11.48
C ALA A 69 -3.00 1.98 -12.78
N LEU A 70 -3.51 0.75 -12.82
CA LEU A 70 -3.37 -0.15 -13.96
C LEU A 70 -4.38 0.20 -15.06
N ASN A 71 -4.02 -0.10 -16.31
CA ASN A 71 -4.86 0.14 -17.47
C ASN A 71 -5.14 -1.19 -18.19
N ALA A 72 -6.40 -1.61 -18.18
CA ALA A 72 -6.89 -2.82 -18.84
C ALA A 72 -6.61 -2.85 -20.36
N ALA A 73 -6.47 -1.69 -21.00
CA ALA A 73 -6.16 -1.59 -22.43
C ALA A 73 -4.66 -1.73 -22.75
N SER A 74 -3.80 -1.86 -21.73
CA SER A 74 -2.37 -2.06 -21.95
C SER A 74 -2.09 -3.42 -22.59
N PRO A 75 -1.13 -3.52 -23.52
CA PRO A 75 -0.67 -4.82 -24.03
C PRO A 75 0.19 -5.59 -23.02
N LEU A 76 0.60 -4.96 -21.91
CA LEU A 76 1.38 -5.58 -20.85
C LEU A 76 0.49 -6.32 -19.87
N SER A 77 1.01 -7.39 -19.27
CA SER A 77 0.34 -7.99 -18.12
C SER A 77 0.23 -6.96 -16.98
N PRO A 78 -0.82 -7.03 -16.13
CA PRO A 78 -0.99 -6.11 -15.00
C PRO A 78 0.25 -6.01 -14.08
N ARG A 79 0.94 -7.14 -13.87
CA ARG A 79 2.18 -7.19 -13.07
C ARG A 79 3.35 -6.48 -13.73
N ALA A 80 3.55 -6.69 -15.04
CA ALA A 80 4.59 -5.99 -15.79
C ALA A 80 4.31 -4.49 -15.89
N GLN A 81 3.05 -4.10 -16.04
CA GLN A 81 2.64 -2.70 -16.00
C GLN A 81 2.94 -2.07 -14.65
N ALA A 82 2.62 -2.75 -13.54
CA ALA A 82 2.92 -2.26 -12.20
C ALA A 82 4.42 -2.01 -12.01
N GLU A 83 5.26 -2.97 -12.39
CA GLU A 83 6.73 -2.83 -12.33
C GLU A 83 7.24 -1.60 -13.09
N GLN A 84 6.70 -1.36 -14.29
CA GLN A 84 7.04 -0.20 -15.11
C GLN A 84 6.59 1.12 -14.45
N LEU A 85 5.36 1.17 -13.92
CA LEU A 85 4.81 2.36 -13.27
C LEU A 85 5.50 2.69 -11.95
N LEU A 86 5.92 1.67 -11.20
CA LEU A 86 6.70 1.80 -9.98
C LEU A 86 8.14 2.22 -10.23
N ARG A 87 8.60 2.20 -11.49
CA ARG A 87 9.96 2.56 -11.91
C ARG A 87 11.02 1.82 -11.08
N GLY A 88 10.78 0.54 -10.83
CA GLY A 88 11.68 -0.33 -10.08
C GLY A 88 11.76 -0.07 -8.58
N VAL A 89 10.80 0.67 -7.98
CA VAL A 89 10.67 0.72 -6.52
C VAL A 89 10.22 -0.65 -6.01
N GLN A 90 10.95 -1.18 -5.03
CA GLN A 90 10.76 -2.53 -4.53
C GLN A 90 10.25 -2.55 -3.09
N ILE A 91 9.42 -3.53 -2.73
CA ILE A 91 9.17 -3.88 -1.33
C ILE A 91 10.29 -4.81 -0.85
N VAL A 92 11.01 -4.40 0.19
CA VAL A 92 12.15 -5.14 0.76
C VAL A 92 11.89 -5.70 2.16
N ALA A 93 10.82 -5.24 2.82
CA ALA A 93 10.32 -5.80 4.07
C ALA A 93 8.82 -5.52 4.20
N GLY A 94 8.06 -6.43 4.81
CA GLY A 94 6.60 -6.40 4.81
C GLY A 94 6.01 -6.73 3.43
N PRO A 95 4.70 -6.52 3.20
CA PRO A 95 3.71 -6.02 4.16
C PRO A 95 3.52 -6.98 5.34
N ALA A 96 3.51 -6.45 6.57
CA ALA A 96 3.32 -7.22 7.80
C ALA A 96 2.32 -6.50 8.71
N PHE A 97 1.03 -6.62 8.39
CA PHE A 97 -0.11 -6.02 9.10
C PHE A 97 -0.75 -7.09 9.98
N GLY A 98 -0.37 -7.16 11.26
CA GLY A 98 -0.76 -8.29 12.12
C GLY A 98 -0.34 -9.67 11.61
N GLY A 99 0.73 -9.74 10.80
CA GLY A 99 1.18 -10.97 10.13
C GLY A 99 0.50 -11.26 8.78
N ALA A 100 -0.41 -10.40 8.33
CA ALA A 100 -1.05 -10.48 7.03
C ALA A 100 -0.54 -9.40 6.06
N ASN A 101 -0.99 -9.49 4.81
CA ASN A 101 -0.75 -8.50 3.76
C ASN A 101 -1.93 -7.53 3.57
N ARG A 102 -2.84 -7.47 4.55
CA ARG A 102 -4.04 -6.65 4.51
C ARG A 102 -4.38 -6.12 5.89
N PHE A 103 -5.20 -5.08 5.93
CA PHE A 103 -5.84 -4.59 7.14
C PHE A 103 -7.22 -4.02 6.79
N THR A 104 -8.15 -4.05 7.73
CA THR A 104 -9.50 -3.55 7.54
C THR A 104 -9.74 -2.30 8.38
N ILE A 105 -10.37 -1.29 7.80
CA ILE A 105 -10.73 -0.05 8.48
C ILE A 105 -12.17 -0.14 8.97
N ASN A 106 -12.40 0.23 10.23
CA ASN A 106 -13.72 0.32 10.82
C ASN A 106 -14.40 1.64 10.42
N PRO A 107 -15.62 1.60 9.88
CA PRO A 107 -16.30 2.79 9.38
C PRO A 107 -16.70 3.77 10.48
N LYS A 108 -16.99 3.29 11.69
CA LYS A 108 -17.53 4.11 12.78
C LYS A 108 -16.45 4.98 13.43
N LEU A 109 -15.25 4.44 13.54
CA LEU A 109 -14.13 5.08 14.25
C LEU A 109 -13.04 5.58 13.29
N GLY A 110 -13.04 5.12 12.04
CA GLY A 110 -11.95 5.36 11.10
C GLY A 110 -10.61 4.84 11.64
N THR A 111 -10.64 3.79 12.47
CA THR A 111 -9.47 3.06 13.01
C THR A 111 -9.34 1.72 12.32
N LEU A 112 -8.31 0.94 12.62
CA LEU A 112 -8.31 -0.47 12.22
C LEU A 112 -9.46 -1.21 12.91
N ASN A 113 -10.01 -2.21 12.22
CA ASN A 113 -11.09 -3.04 12.74
C ASN A 113 -10.57 -4.01 13.81
N ASP A 114 -9.38 -4.55 13.60
CA ASP A 114 -8.60 -5.21 14.65
C ASP A 114 -7.33 -4.38 14.90
N PRO A 115 -7.11 -3.88 16.14
CA PRO A 115 -5.91 -3.10 16.44
C PRO A 115 -4.62 -3.90 16.27
N ALA A 116 -4.65 -5.23 16.21
CA ALA A 116 -3.50 -6.08 15.93
C ALA A 116 -3.08 -6.08 14.45
N GLU A 117 -3.92 -5.59 13.53
CA GLU A 117 -3.60 -5.45 12.10
C GLU A 117 -2.66 -4.26 11.80
N PHE A 118 -2.17 -3.55 12.82
CA PHE A 118 -1.13 -2.55 12.63
C PHE A 118 0.14 -3.19 12.08
N GLY A 119 0.97 -2.39 11.41
CA GLY A 119 2.14 -2.95 10.77
C GLY A 119 2.89 -2.00 9.90
N SER A 120 3.80 -2.56 9.10
CA SER A 120 4.66 -1.75 8.23
C SER A 120 5.00 -2.44 6.93
N LEU A 121 5.46 -1.64 5.98
CA LEU A 121 6.17 -2.08 4.79
C LEU A 121 7.35 -1.15 4.53
N THR A 122 8.41 -1.67 3.92
CA THR A 122 9.59 -0.89 3.55
C THR A 122 9.79 -0.94 2.05
N LEU A 123 9.82 0.25 1.44
CA LEU A 123 10.14 0.47 0.04
C LEU A 123 11.62 0.77 -0.12
N ARG A 124 12.21 0.33 -1.23
CA ARG A 124 13.58 0.63 -1.65
C ARG A 124 13.61 1.19 -3.07
N SER A 125 14.49 2.15 -3.32
CA SER A 125 14.77 2.64 -4.68
C SER A 125 15.39 1.56 -5.57
N PRO A 126 15.23 1.64 -6.90
CA PRO A 126 15.81 0.66 -7.84
C PRO A 126 17.34 0.58 -7.81
N ASN A 127 18.02 1.67 -7.46
CA ASN A 127 19.48 1.70 -7.41
C ASN A 127 19.97 0.94 -6.16
N ALA A 128 20.66 -0.18 -6.37
CA ALA A 128 21.20 -1.02 -5.31
C ALA A 128 22.41 -0.41 -4.60
N ASP A 129 23.15 0.50 -5.24
CA ASP A 129 24.35 1.14 -4.70
C ASP A 129 24.01 2.27 -3.72
N LEU A 130 22.96 3.06 -4.03
CA LEU A 130 22.46 4.11 -3.13
C LEU A 130 21.40 3.60 -2.16
N ALA A 131 20.69 2.54 -2.54
CA ALA A 131 19.75 1.78 -1.72
C ALA A 131 18.80 2.60 -0.82
N TYR A 132 18.31 3.76 -1.29
CA TYR A 132 17.40 4.59 -0.50
C TYR A 132 16.16 3.81 -0.07
N ARG A 133 15.78 3.93 1.21
CA ARG A 133 14.64 3.24 1.80
C ARG A 133 13.65 4.24 2.39
N SER A 134 12.40 3.82 2.40
CA SER A 134 11.30 4.51 3.08
C SER A 134 10.43 3.44 3.72
N ARG A 135 10.25 3.53 5.04
CA ARG A 135 9.33 2.68 5.78
C ARG A 135 8.00 3.40 5.91
N ILE A 136 6.92 2.66 5.76
CA ILE A 136 5.56 3.15 5.91
C ILE A 136 4.93 2.34 7.02
N ASP A 137 4.52 3.01 8.08
CA ASP A 137 3.86 2.43 9.24
C ASP A 137 2.37 2.76 9.21
N ILE A 138 1.56 1.73 9.44
CA ILE A 138 0.11 1.83 9.62
C ILE A 138 -0.17 1.66 11.10
N SER A 139 -0.61 2.74 11.74
CA SER A 139 -0.98 2.73 13.16
C SER A 139 -2.33 2.05 13.40
N PRO A 140 -2.63 1.64 14.65
CA PRO A 140 -3.97 1.16 15.04
C PRO A 140 -5.11 2.14 14.73
N LEU A 141 -4.80 3.43 14.56
CA LEU A 141 -5.75 4.48 14.17
C LEU A 141 -5.97 4.58 12.65
N ALA A 142 -5.57 3.56 11.88
CA ALA A 142 -5.59 3.53 10.41
C ALA A 142 -4.88 4.74 9.77
N ARG A 143 -3.90 5.33 10.46
CA ARG A 143 -3.06 6.41 9.90
C ARG A 143 -1.79 5.81 9.35
N ALA A 144 -1.48 6.16 8.10
CA ALA A 144 -0.20 5.85 7.47
C ALA A 144 0.79 7.00 7.71
N THR A 145 2.00 6.67 8.14
CA THR A 145 3.13 7.61 8.27
C THR A 145 4.34 7.04 7.57
N ALA A 146 5.11 7.90 6.90
CA ALA A 146 6.36 7.50 6.26
C ALA A 146 7.56 8.06 7.01
N CYS A 147 8.60 7.24 7.13
CA CYS A 147 9.84 7.58 7.79
C CYS A 147 11.05 6.90 7.12
N ALA A 148 12.24 7.36 7.48
CA ALA A 148 13.51 6.78 7.11
C ALA A 148 13.84 5.63 8.06
N PRO A 149 14.00 4.37 7.59
CA PRO A 149 14.30 3.24 8.48
C PRO A 149 15.71 3.31 9.05
N ASP A 150 16.62 4.02 8.40
CA ASP A 150 17.99 4.26 8.85
C ASP A 150 18.43 5.68 8.44
N SER A 151 19.45 6.19 9.13
CA SER A 151 19.99 7.53 8.93
C SER A 151 20.84 7.66 7.66
N ASN A 152 21.30 6.53 7.08
CA ASN A 152 22.34 6.52 6.05
C ASN A 152 21.80 6.38 4.61
N SER A 153 20.58 5.89 4.44
CA SER A 153 20.01 5.59 3.12
C SER A 153 18.55 6.03 3.05
N HIS A 154 18.29 7.32 3.28
CA HIS A 154 16.95 7.89 3.23
C HIS A 154 16.81 8.96 2.14
N SER A 155 15.61 9.07 1.57
CA SER A 155 15.32 10.19 0.67
C SER A 155 15.05 11.46 1.47
N VAL A 156 15.56 12.59 0.97
CA VAL A 156 15.36 13.93 1.58
C VAL A 156 13.88 14.18 1.88
N GLY A 157 13.60 14.58 3.13
CA GLY A 157 12.26 14.94 3.60
C GLY A 157 11.56 13.89 4.48
N PHE A 158 12.15 12.70 4.67
CA PHE A 158 11.70 11.76 5.71
C PHE A 158 12.59 11.86 6.95
N THR A 159 11.96 11.96 8.11
CA THR A 159 12.64 11.84 9.41
C THR A 159 12.84 10.37 9.75
N GLU A 160 13.81 10.07 10.62
CA GLU A 160 14.03 8.71 11.12
C GLU A 160 12.76 8.13 11.77
N CYS A 161 12.57 6.82 11.59
CA CYS A 161 11.47 6.12 12.22
C CYS A 161 11.67 6.08 13.74
N PRO A 162 10.60 6.24 14.54
CA PRO A 162 10.68 6.01 15.97
C PRO A 162 11.12 4.55 16.24
N PRO A 163 11.84 4.31 17.36
CA PRO A 163 12.31 2.98 17.74
C PRO A 163 11.16 2.02 18.04
#